data_AF-A0A1M6L7Z1-F1
#
_entry.id   AF-A0A1M6L7Z1-F1
#
_cell.length_a   1.000
_cell.length_b   1.000
_cell.length_c   1.000
_cell.angle_alpha   90.00
_cell.angle_beta   90.00
_cell.angle_gamma   90.00
#
_symmetry.space_group_name_H-M   'P 1'
#
loop_
_entity.id
_entity.type
_entity.pdbx_description
1 polymer ?
#
loop_
_entity_poly.entity_id
_entity_poly.type
_entity_poly.pdbx_seq_one_letter_code
_entity_poly.pdbx_strand_id
1 'polypeptide(L)'
;MKTLKINHTPVSLLSLVLVAMLALASCTGKTQKENSNDMTENDLSDDFEQQREELVEKLESMEEDIDDSIDDLKDKMNIDEGPVERNFEEAVDNLEAKKKDVSDALAEVKSSSKDNWNEVKSDVNRAYDNMASELKETKEDIKQKFDEMSNS
;
A
#
# COMPACT_ATOMS: atom_id res chain seq x y z
N MET A 1 -24.04 -41.46 -50.17
CA MET A 1 -25.00 -41.21 -49.06
C MET A 1 -24.20 -40.67 -47.89
N LYS A 2 -24.68 -39.58 -47.28
CA LYS A 2 -23.98 -38.77 -46.27
C LYS A 2 -23.90 -39.54 -44.94
N THR A 3 -22.73 -39.58 -44.31
CA THR A 3 -22.61 -40.00 -42.91
C THR A 3 -22.30 -38.80 -42.03
N LEU A 4 -23.13 -38.65 -41.01
CA LEU A 4 -23.19 -37.56 -40.04
C LEU A 4 -21.95 -37.56 -39.13
N LYS A 5 -21.48 -36.34 -38.81
CA LYS A 5 -20.56 -36.08 -37.70
C LYS A 5 -21.35 -36.03 -36.39
N ILE A 6 -20.87 -36.70 -35.35
CA ILE A 6 -21.38 -36.59 -33.98
C ILE A 6 -20.23 -36.05 -33.11
N ASN A 7 -20.48 -34.92 -32.45
CA ASN A 7 -19.53 -34.18 -31.62
C ASN A 7 -19.39 -34.81 -30.23
N HIS A 8 -18.18 -34.69 -29.67
CA HIS A 8 -17.80 -35.12 -28.34
C HIS A 8 -18.47 -34.30 -27.23
N THR A 9 -18.98 -35.00 -26.22
CA THR A 9 -18.80 -34.64 -24.81
C THR A 9 -18.55 -35.93 -24.02
N PRO A 10 -17.76 -35.88 -22.94
CA PRO A 10 -18.18 -36.65 -21.78
C PRO A 10 -18.05 -35.86 -20.47
N VAL A 11 -19.21 -35.72 -19.84
CA VAL A 11 -19.41 -35.49 -18.41
C VAL A 11 -18.94 -36.73 -17.64
N SER A 12 -18.12 -36.47 -16.61
CA SER A 12 -18.09 -37.02 -15.24
C SER A 12 -18.53 -38.46 -14.94
N LEU A 13 -17.83 -39.04 -13.94
CA LEU A 13 -18.12 -40.22 -13.10
C LEU A 13 -17.55 -41.59 -13.52
N LEU A 14 -16.57 -42.05 -12.75
CA LEU A 14 -16.20 -43.43 -12.31
C LEU A 14 -14.68 -43.39 -11.99
N SER A 15 -14.11 -43.87 -10.90
CA SER A 15 -14.42 -44.95 -9.95
C SER A 15 -13.63 -44.66 -8.66
N LEU A 16 -14.17 -44.88 -7.46
CA LEU A 16 -14.11 -46.15 -6.71
C LEU A 16 -12.64 -46.62 -6.53
N VAL A 17 -12.08 -46.70 -5.32
CA VAL A 17 -12.34 -47.77 -4.35
C VAL A 17 -11.94 -47.33 -2.94
N LEU A 18 -12.90 -47.49 -2.02
CA LEU A 18 -12.78 -47.49 -0.56
C LEU A 18 -12.68 -48.96 -0.10
N VAL A 19 -12.31 -49.21 1.16
CA VAL A 19 -12.35 -50.49 1.94
C VAL A 19 -10.97 -51.18 2.03
N ALA A 20 -10.41 -51.53 3.20
CA ALA A 20 -10.83 -51.37 4.59
C ALA A 20 -9.66 -51.61 5.57
N MET A 21 -9.91 -51.08 6.78
CA MET A 21 -9.29 -51.35 8.08
C MET A 21 -8.88 -52.81 8.38
N LEU A 22 -7.90 -52.93 9.27
CA LEU A 22 -7.88 -53.75 10.52
C LEU A 22 -6.71 -53.18 11.37
N ALA A 23 -6.97 -52.44 12.47
CA ALA A 23 -7.16 -52.91 13.86
C ALA A 23 -5.92 -53.63 14.46
N LEU A 24 -5.42 -53.44 15.68
CA LEU A 24 -5.62 -52.55 16.84
C LEU A 24 -4.37 -52.70 17.75
N ALA A 25 -4.02 -51.62 18.46
CA ALA A 25 -3.38 -51.53 19.79
C ALA A 25 -2.13 -52.37 20.17
N SER A 26 -0.99 -51.69 20.37
CA SER A 26 -0.17 -51.88 21.59
C SER A 26 0.62 -50.60 21.94
N CYS A 27 0.51 -50.20 23.21
CA CYS A 27 1.10 -49.01 23.81
C CYS A 27 2.64 -49.05 23.85
N THR A 28 3.29 -47.94 23.50
CA THR A 28 4.43 -47.35 24.23
C THR A 28 4.49 -45.86 23.86
N GLY A 29 4.66 -45.00 24.87
CA GLY A 29 4.33 -43.57 24.88
C GLY A 29 4.76 -42.75 23.67
N LYS A 30 3.75 -42.18 23.00
CA LYS A 30 3.88 -41.11 22.01
C LYS A 30 3.63 -39.79 22.73
N THR A 31 4.69 -39.10 23.13
CA THR A 31 4.70 -37.64 23.09
C THR A 31 5.54 -37.29 21.88
N GLN A 32 4.88 -37.30 20.72
CA GLN A 32 5.43 -36.68 19.51
C GLN A 32 5.35 -35.18 19.79
N LYS A 33 6.42 -34.70 20.42
CA LYS A 33 6.61 -33.30 20.77
C LYS A 33 6.60 -32.52 19.47
N GLU A 34 5.53 -31.76 19.34
CA GLU A 34 5.41 -30.47 18.68
C GLU A 34 6.53 -30.16 17.68
N ASN A 35 6.12 -30.06 16.42
CA ASN A 35 6.76 -29.25 15.42
C ASN A 35 6.94 -27.85 16.03
N SER A 36 8.06 -27.62 16.68
CA SER A 36 8.46 -26.33 17.20
C SER A 36 8.76 -25.51 15.96
N ASN A 37 7.81 -24.65 15.60
CA ASN A 37 8.03 -23.54 14.71
C ASN A 37 9.00 -22.61 15.44
N ASP A 38 10.28 -23.00 15.48
CA ASP A 38 11.39 -22.16 15.89
C ASP A 38 11.58 -21.16 14.75
N MET A 39 10.64 -20.20 14.66
CA MET A 39 10.88 -18.95 13.94
C MET A 39 12.05 -18.32 14.69
N THR A 40 13.22 -18.41 14.08
CA THR A 40 14.43 -17.87 14.65
C THR A 40 14.27 -16.35 14.79
N GLU A 41 14.87 -15.76 15.80
CA GLU A 41 14.87 -14.31 16.07
C GLU A 41 15.32 -13.48 14.84
N ASN A 42 16.05 -14.11 13.91
CA ASN A 42 16.43 -13.56 12.61
C ASN A 42 15.25 -13.38 11.65
N ASP A 43 14.31 -14.33 11.57
CA ASP A 43 13.17 -14.23 10.64
C ASP A 43 12.22 -13.08 11.01
N LEU A 44 12.05 -12.82 12.32
CA LEU A 44 11.29 -11.67 12.81
C LEU A 44 12.06 -10.34 12.67
N SER A 45 13.39 -10.41 12.58
CA SER A 45 14.22 -9.23 12.33
C SER A 45 14.09 -8.74 10.90
N ASP A 46 14.13 -9.67 9.95
CA ASP A 46 14.12 -9.36 8.53
C ASP A 46 12.75 -8.81 8.08
N ASP A 47 11.65 -9.31 8.66
CA ASP A 47 10.28 -8.79 8.40
C ASP A 47 10.10 -7.34 8.87
N PHE A 48 10.65 -6.98 10.04
CA PHE A 48 10.60 -5.61 10.53
C PHE A 48 11.37 -4.64 9.62
N GLU A 49 12.61 -4.99 9.27
CA GLU A 49 13.47 -4.14 8.43
C GLU A 49 12.85 -3.94 7.05
N GLN A 50 12.35 -5.02 6.42
CA GLN A 50 11.68 -4.95 5.13
C GLN A 50 10.44 -4.04 5.17
N GLN A 51 9.55 -4.22 6.14
CA GLN A 51 8.35 -3.39 6.24
C GLN A 51 8.68 -1.93 6.55
N ARG A 52 9.76 -1.67 7.30
CA ARG A 52 10.24 -0.32 7.58
C ARG A 52 10.76 0.35 6.31
N GLU A 53 11.57 -0.35 5.54
CA GLU A 53 12.08 0.13 4.24
C GLU A 53 10.93 0.44 3.27
N GLU A 54 9.95 -0.46 3.13
CA GLU A 54 8.78 -0.21 2.28
C GLU A 54 7.98 1.04 2.68
N LEU A 55 7.85 1.29 3.98
CA LEU A 55 7.13 2.47 4.48
C LEU A 55 7.96 3.75 4.30
N VAL A 56 9.29 3.67 4.44
CA VAL A 56 10.21 4.77 4.11
C VAL A 56 10.08 5.14 2.64
N GLU A 57 10.16 4.17 1.72
CA GLU A 57 10.06 4.41 0.27
C GLU A 57 8.72 5.05 -0.10
N LYS A 58 7.60 4.62 0.51
CA LYS A 58 6.28 5.22 0.28
C LYS A 58 6.22 6.68 0.71
N LEU A 59 6.80 7.01 1.86
CA LEU A 59 6.80 8.39 2.37
C LEU A 59 7.74 9.29 1.55
N GLU A 60 8.91 8.79 1.17
CA GLU A 60 9.84 9.52 0.29
C GLU A 60 9.20 9.80 -1.08
N SER A 61 8.50 8.81 -1.66
CA SER A 61 7.74 9.02 -2.90
C SER A 61 6.61 10.04 -2.75
N MET A 62 5.94 10.08 -1.59
CA MET A 62 4.91 11.10 -1.33
C MET A 62 5.52 12.50 -1.17
N GLU A 63 6.70 12.61 -0.54
CA GLU A 63 7.43 13.87 -0.43
C GLU A 63 7.81 14.42 -1.81
N GLU A 64 8.30 13.55 -2.70
CA GLU A 64 8.59 13.89 -4.11
C GLU A 64 7.33 14.32 -4.87
N ASP A 65 6.22 13.59 -4.73
CA ASP A 65 4.94 13.94 -5.35
C ASP A 65 4.42 15.33 -4.91
N ILE A 66 4.71 15.73 -3.67
CA ILE A 66 4.35 17.04 -3.13
C ILE A 66 5.27 18.13 -3.71
N ASP A 67 6.58 17.88 -3.78
CA ASP A 67 7.54 18.79 -4.38
C ASP A 67 7.20 19.08 -5.85
N ASP A 68 6.93 18.04 -6.64
CA ASP A 68 6.51 18.18 -8.03
C ASP A 68 5.23 19.03 -8.15
N SER A 69 4.30 18.87 -7.21
CA SER A 69 3.04 19.65 -7.20
C SER A 69 3.28 21.14 -6.88
N ILE A 70 4.22 21.42 -5.99
CA ILE A 70 4.61 22.79 -5.64
C ILE A 70 5.29 23.46 -6.84
N ASP A 71 6.19 22.75 -7.51
CA ASP A 71 6.89 23.28 -8.68
C ASP A 71 5.93 23.53 -9.84
N ASP A 72 5.02 22.58 -10.12
CA ASP A 72 3.96 22.74 -11.11
C ASP A 72 3.07 23.98 -10.85
N LEU A 73 2.78 24.26 -9.58
CA LEU A 73 2.01 25.43 -9.17
C LEU A 73 2.78 26.73 -9.39
N LYS A 74 4.04 26.78 -8.95
CA LYS A 74 4.92 27.94 -9.11
C LYS A 74 5.10 28.27 -10.59
N ASP A 75 5.26 27.27 -11.44
CA ASP A 75 5.36 27.46 -12.89
C ASP A 75 4.08 28.01 -13.50
N LYS A 76 2.90 27.54 -13.06
CA LYS A 76 1.60 28.09 -13.51
C LYS A 76 1.38 29.52 -13.02
N MET A 77 1.78 29.85 -11.80
CA MET A 77 1.71 31.22 -11.27
C MET A 77 2.56 32.21 -12.07
N ASN A 78 3.76 31.78 -12.51
CA ASN A 78 4.64 32.61 -13.34
C ASN A 78 4.07 32.93 -14.74
N ILE A 79 3.05 32.20 -15.19
CA ILE A 79 2.40 32.41 -16.50
C ILE A 79 1.27 33.45 -16.40
N ASP A 80 0.58 33.55 -15.26
CA ASP A 80 -0.62 34.38 -15.08
C ASP A 80 -0.48 35.39 -13.93
N GLU A 81 0.00 36.62 -14.23
CA GLU A 81 0.06 37.73 -13.26
C GLU A 81 -1.36 38.29 -12.98
N GLY A 82 -2.05 37.80 -11.94
CA GLY A 82 -3.42 38.24 -11.59
C GLY A 82 -3.92 37.78 -10.20
N PRO A 83 -5.20 38.05 -9.83
CA PRO A 83 -5.82 37.64 -8.55
C PRO A 83 -5.74 36.13 -8.23
N VAL A 84 -5.40 35.37 -9.26
CA VAL A 84 -5.07 33.96 -9.33
C VAL A 84 -3.89 33.60 -8.42
N GLU A 85 -2.91 34.49 -8.31
CA GLU A 85 -1.69 34.33 -7.53
C GLU A 85 -1.99 33.95 -6.08
N ARG A 86 -2.95 34.62 -5.43
CA ARG A 86 -3.30 34.36 -4.02
C ARG A 86 -3.89 32.96 -3.77
N ASN A 87 -4.71 32.45 -4.70
CA ASN A 87 -5.30 31.11 -4.56
C ASN A 87 -4.24 30.02 -4.72
N PHE A 88 -3.24 30.25 -5.55
CA PHE A 88 -2.13 29.31 -5.72
C PHE A 88 -1.07 29.45 -4.63
N GLU A 89 -0.83 30.65 -4.10
CA GLU A 89 -0.03 30.85 -2.88
C GLU A 89 -0.59 30.01 -1.73
N GLU A 90 -1.89 30.08 -1.47
CA GLU A 90 -2.54 29.26 -0.42
C GLU A 90 -2.40 27.75 -0.70
N ALA A 91 -2.48 27.34 -1.97
CA ALA A 91 -2.26 25.94 -2.35
C ALA A 91 -0.80 25.50 -2.12
N VAL A 92 0.18 26.35 -2.44
CA VAL A 92 1.60 26.11 -2.16
C VAL A 92 1.84 26.01 -0.65
N ASP A 93 1.32 26.94 0.14
CA ASP A 93 1.46 26.92 1.61
C ASP A 93 0.88 25.63 2.21
N ASN A 94 -0.29 25.19 1.73
CA ASN A 94 -0.92 23.94 2.16
C ASN A 94 -0.08 22.71 1.78
N LEU A 95 0.53 22.70 0.58
CA LEU A 95 1.42 21.62 0.16
C LEU A 95 2.72 21.61 0.96
N GLU A 96 3.31 22.76 1.27
CA GLU A 96 4.49 22.86 2.13
C GLU A 96 4.22 22.35 3.56
N ALA A 97 3.03 22.63 4.10
CA ALA A 97 2.59 22.07 5.37
C ALA A 97 2.48 20.53 5.32
N LYS A 98 1.87 19.99 4.26
CA LYS A 98 1.78 18.53 4.07
C LYS A 98 3.15 17.89 3.89
N LYS A 99 4.06 18.54 3.17
CA LYS A 99 5.45 18.07 3.04
C LYS A 99 6.10 17.91 4.41
N LYS A 100 5.89 18.89 5.28
CA LYS A 100 6.37 18.83 6.66
C LYS A 100 5.77 17.65 7.43
N ASP A 101 4.47 17.39 7.30
CA ASP A 101 3.82 16.25 7.96
C ASP A 101 4.38 14.91 7.47
N VAL A 102 4.64 14.76 6.16
CA VAL A 102 5.31 13.59 5.58
C VAL A 102 6.73 13.42 6.12
N SER A 103 7.49 14.52 6.22
CA SER A 103 8.85 14.51 6.75
C SER A 103 8.88 14.10 8.23
N ASP A 104 7.93 14.58 9.03
CA ASP A 104 7.80 14.22 10.44
C ASP A 104 7.42 12.72 10.58
N ALA A 105 6.50 12.20 9.75
CA ALA A 105 6.17 10.77 9.71
C ALA A 105 7.36 9.90 9.25
N LEU A 106 8.15 10.36 8.28
CA LEU A 106 9.36 9.69 7.81
C LEU A 106 10.40 9.59 8.93
N ALA A 107 10.57 10.64 9.73
CA ALA A 107 11.45 10.64 10.88
C ALA A 107 10.97 9.65 11.96
N GLU A 108 9.66 9.53 12.18
CA GLU A 108 9.08 8.57 13.12
C GLU A 108 9.34 7.12 12.68
N VAL A 109 9.12 6.81 11.40
CA VAL A 109 9.43 5.47 10.84
C VAL A 109 10.92 5.16 10.96
N LYS A 110 11.80 6.10 10.57
CA LYS A 110 13.26 5.90 10.60
C LYS A 110 13.82 5.72 12.02
N SER A 111 13.16 6.31 13.03
CA SER A 111 13.56 6.20 14.44
C SER A 111 12.85 5.07 15.20
N SER A 112 11.91 4.38 14.55
CA SER A 112 11.18 3.26 15.15
C SER A 112 12.07 2.06 15.44
N SER A 113 11.67 1.29 16.44
CA SER A 113 12.29 0.04 16.87
C SER A 113 11.30 -1.10 16.71
N LYS A 114 11.77 -2.35 16.84
CA LYS A 114 10.89 -3.52 16.82
C LYS A 114 9.79 -3.46 17.88
N ASP A 115 10.10 -2.92 19.05
CA ASP A 115 9.20 -2.90 20.21
C ASP A 115 7.97 -2.00 19.99
N ASN A 116 8.14 -0.89 19.26
CA ASN A 116 7.06 0.06 18.95
C ASN A 116 6.59 0.01 17.49
N TRP A 117 7.10 -0.93 16.68
CA TRP A 117 6.86 -0.96 15.24
C TRP A 117 5.37 -0.99 14.86
N ASN A 118 4.58 -1.83 15.52
CA ASN A 118 3.18 -2.01 15.16
C ASN A 118 2.35 -0.73 15.39
N GLU A 119 2.69 0.04 16.42
CA GLU A 119 2.03 1.31 16.73
C GLU A 119 2.42 2.37 15.68
N VAL A 120 3.72 2.60 15.49
CA VAL A 120 4.25 3.54 14.49
C VAL A 120 3.72 3.22 13.10
N LYS A 121 3.79 1.95 12.68
CA LYS A 121 3.26 1.49 11.39
C LYS A 121 1.77 1.80 11.26
N SER A 122 0.96 1.55 12.28
CA SER A 122 -0.47 1.81 12.20
C SER A 122 -0.77 3.30 12.09
N ASP A 123 -0.08 4.13 12.86
CA ASP A 123 -0.35 5.57 12.91
C ASP A 123 0.15 6.27 11.66
N VAL A 124 1.35 5.91 11.19
CA VAL A 124 1.91 6.43 9.95
C VAL A 124 1.09 5.99 8.73
N ASN A 125 0.62 4.74 8.65
CA ASN A 125 -0.24 4.33 7.53
C ASN A 125 -1.56 5.13 7.50
N ARG A 126 -2.16 5.40 8.67
CA ARG A 126 -3.36 6.24 8.75
C ARG A 126 -3.08 7.67 8.31
N ALA A 127 -1.95 8.24 8.75
CA ALA A 127 -1.51 9.56 8.33
C ALA A 127 -1.27 9.61 6.81
N TYR A 128 -0.57 8.60 6.27
CA TYR A 128 -0.31 8.45 4.84
C TYR A 128 -1.61 8.42 4.03
N ASP A 129 -2.58 7.59 4.40
CA ASP A 129 -3.84 7.47 3.66
C ASP A 129 -4.61 8.80 3.64
N ASN A 130 -4.61 9.53 4.76
CA ASN A 130 -5.22 10.86 4.85
C ASN A 130 -4.48 11.87 3.95
N MET A 131 -3.15 11.95 4.08
CA MET A 131 -2.32 12.87 3.28
C MET A 131 -2.44 12.59 1.78
N ALA A 132 -2.49 11.31 1.37
CA ALA A 132 -2.70 10.90 -0.01
C ALA A 132 -4.05 11.37 -0.56
N SER A 133 -5.12 11.24 0.23
CA SER A 133 -6.45 11.71 -0.15
C SER A 133 -6.47 13.23 -0.33
N GLU A 134 -5.94 13.95 0.66
CA GLU A 134 -5.96 15.41 0.63
C GLU A 134 -5.03 15.99 -0.45
N LEU A 135 -3.89 15.36 -0.73
CA LEU A 135 -3.01 15.73 -1.85
C LEU A 135 -3.73 15.56 -3.18
N LYS A 136 -4.46 14.46 -3.35
CA LYS A 136 -5.27 14.21 -4.54
C LYS A 136 -6.35 15.29 -4.70
N GLU A 137 -7.10 15.60 -3.64
CA GLU A 137 -8.12 16.65 -3.65
C GLU A 137 -7.51 18.01 -4.01
N THR A 138 -6.35 18.34 -3.42
CA THR A 138 -5.62 19.58 -3.73
C THR A 138 -5.24 19.65 -5.21
N LYS A 139 -4.71 18.55 -5.78
CA LYS A 139 -4.38 18.46 -7.22
C LYS A 139 -5.61 18.65 -8.11
N GLU A 140 -6.75 18.08 -7.74
CA GLU A 140 -8.02 18.22 -8.47
C GLU A 140 -8.55 19.66 -8.42
N ASP A 141 -8.53 20.31 -7.25
CA ASP A 141 -8.96 21.70 -7.06
C ASP A 141 -8.10 22.67 -7.88
N ILE A 142 -6.78 22.49 -7.85
CA ILE A 142 -5.82 23.27 -8.63
C ILE A 142 -6.13 23.15 -10.13
N LYS A 143 -6.34 21.92 -10.60
CA LYS A 143 -6.66 21.65 -12.00
C LYS A 143 -7.96 22.32 -12.41
N GLN A 144 -9.02 22.19 -11.60
CA GLN A 144 -10.31 22.82 -11.89
C GLN A 144 -10.16 24.34 -12.01
N LYS A 145 -9.48 24.98 -11.06
CA LYS A 145 -9.24 26.43 -11.10
C LYS A 145 -8.48 26.83 -12.37
N PHE A 146 -7.48 26.06 -12.77
CA PHE A 146 -6.73 26.33 -14.01
C PHE A 146 -7.61 26.19 -15.27
N ASP A 147 -8.42 25.13 -15.36
CA ASP A 147 -9.32 24.90 -16.49
C ASP A 147 -10.40 26.00 -16.59
N GLU A 148 -10.94 26.47 -15.46
CA GLU A 148 -11.90 27.59 -15.41
C GLU A 148 -11.29 28.88 -15.96
N MET A 149 -10.02 29.14 -15.70
CA MET A 149 -9.32 30.34 -16.18
C MET A 149 -8.97 30.24 -17.67
N SER A 150 -8.50 29.09 -18.14
CA SER A 150 -8.14 28.88 -19.55
C SER A 150 -9.34 29.00 -20.51
N ASN A 151 -10.55 28.75 -19.99
CA ASN A 151 -11.80 28.84 -20.76
C ASN A 151 -12.56 30.17 -20.58
N SER A 152 -12.08 31.09 -19.73
CA SER A 152 -12.70 32.40 -19.48
C SER A 152 -12.09 33.52 -20.32
#